data_AF-A0A8T3DCR8-F1
#
_entry.id   AF-A0A8T3DCR8-F1
#
_cell.length_a   1.000
_cell.length_b   1.000
_cell.length_c   1.000
_cell.angle_alpha   90.00
_cell.angle_beta   90.00
_cell.angle_gamma   90.00
#
_symmetry.space_group_name_H-M   'P 1'
#
loop_
_entity.id
_entity.type
_entity.pdbx_description
1 polymer ?
#
loop_
_entity_poly.entity_id
_entity_poly.type
_entity_poly.pdbx_seq_one_letter_code
_entity_poly.pdbx_strand_id
1 'polypeptide(L)'
;MVSYGQGVWIALQGSAQVRLYHAATFDSLTEVDVAPAVHKMLAGSDAIIRQHKAACLRITALLACKDLLWIGTSAGVVLTLTIPPISSSTSSGSLRTPLVPMGSAHGHTGHVRFLTSIELPEGFDVNFPCQQSQVTKPPAERVAAPASRRGTLPAAVPPPSSRSSPTSWSSAEATVTRTFG
;
A
#
# COMPACT_ATOMS: atom_id res chain seq x y z
N MET A 1 -9.96 21.24 -0.86
CA MET A 1 -9.11 21.97 -1.83
C MET A 1 -7.87 22.45 -1.09
N VAL A 2 -6.70 22.42 -1.72
CA VAL A 2 -5.47 23.05 -1.21
C VAL A 2 -4.72 23.72 -2.36
N SER A 3 -4.01 24.80 -2.08
CA SER A 3 -3.20 25.54 -3.06
C SER A 3 -1.70 25.32 -2.83
N TYR A 4 -0.92 25.27 -3.90
CA TYR A 4 0.54 25.24 -3.83
C TYR A 4 1.14 25.87 -5.09
N GLY A 5 2.04 26.84 -4.94
CA GLY A 5 2.54 27.64 -6.07
C GLY A 5 1.40 28.27 -6.87
N GLN A 6 1.44 28.16 -8.20
CA GLN A 6 0.37 28.62 -9.11
C GLN A 6 -0.75 27.57 -9.29
N GLY A 7 -0.95 26.66 -8.35
CA GLY A 7 -1.74 25.44 -8.54
C GLY A 7 -2.78 25.21 -7.45
N VAL A 8 -3.94 24.67 -7.86
CA VAL A 8 -5.08 24.38 -6.99
C VAL A 8 -5.44 22.91 -7.12
N TRP A 9 -5.27 22.15 -6.03
CA TRP A 9 -5.62 20.75 -5.93
C TRP A 9 -7.02 20.57 -5.36
N ILE A 10 -7.90 19.96 -6.14
CA ILE A 10 -9.32 19.74 -5.82
C ILE A 10 -9.61 18.25 -5.81
N ALA A 11 -9.98 17.72 -4.64
CA ALA A 11 -10.58 16.39 -4.53
C ALA A 11 -12.04 16.46 -5.01
N LEU A 12 -12.45 15.54 -5.87
CA LEU A 12 -13.84 15.46 -6.33
C LEU A 12 -14.73 14.87 -5.23
N GLN A 13 -15.90 15.47 -5.00
CA GLN A 13 -16.78 15.12 -3.89
C GLN A 13 -17.25 13.65 -3.99
N GLY A 14 -16.90 12.86 -2.98
CA GLY A 14 -17.25 11.43 -2.94
C GLY A 14 -16.42 10.52 -3.85
N SER A 15 -15.37 11.04 -4.51
CA SER A 15 -14.50 10.28 -5.42
C SER A 15 -13.11 10.01 -4.82
N ALA A 16 -12.40 9.03 -5.40
CA ALA A 16 -10.98 8.76 -5.18
C ALA A 16 -10.04 9.62 -6.07
N GLN A 17 -10.59 10.56 -6.87
CA GLN A 17 -9.82 11.40 -7.80
C GLN A 17 -9.48 12.77 -7.21
N VAL A 18 -8.26 13.22 -7.47
CA VAL A 18 -7.81 14.61 -7.26
C VAL A 18 -7.39 15.24 -8.58
N ARG A 19 -7.78 16.50 -8.81
CA ARG A 19 -7.48 17.26 -10.04
C ARG A 19 -6.64 18.49 -9.71
N LEU A 20 -5.61 18.74 -10.51
CA LEU A 20 -4.79 19.94 -10.45
C LEU A 20 -5.28 20.95 -11.49
N TYR A 21 -5.60 22.15 -11.02
CA TYR A 21 -5.93 23.30 -11.84
C TYR A 21 -4.83 24.37 -11.77
N HIS A 22 -4.63 25.11 -12.86
CA HIS A 22 -3.80 26.31 -12.85
C HIS A 22 -4.58 27.49 -12.24
N ALA A 23 -4.00 28.18 -11.26
CA ALA A 23 -4.69 29.19 -10.46
C ALA A 23 -5.06 30.47 -11.22
N ALA A 24 -4.36 30.79 -12.31
CA ALA A 24 -4.57 32.03 -13.07
C ALA A 24 -5.40 31.86 -14.35
N THR A 25 -5.37 30.68 -14.99
CA THR A 25 -6.13 30.40 -16.23
C THR A 25 -7.31 29.45 -16.02
N PHE A 26 -7.41 28.82 -14.84
CA PHE A 26 -8.42 27.81 -14.50
C PHE A 26 -8.39 26.53 -15.36
N ASP A 27 -7.32 26.34 -16.15
CA ASP A 27 -7.09 25.12 -16.92
C ASP A 27 -6.92 23.88 -16.02
N SER A 28 -7.54 22.77 -16.41
CA SER A 28 -7.27 21.46 -15.82
C SER A 28 -5.94 20.91 -16.35
N LEU A 29 -4.91 20.86 -15.52
CA LEU A 29 -3.57 20.45 -15.91
C LEU A 29 -3.39 18.93 -15.93
N THR A 30 -3.93 18.24 -14.91
CA THR A 30 -3.86 16.77 -14.77
C THR A 30 -4.86 16.28 -13.72
N GLU A 31 -5.26 15.03 -13.82
CA GLU A 31 -6.16 14.34 -12.90
C GLU A 31 -5.51 13.01 -12.46
N VAL A 32 -5.58 12.70 -11.17
CA VAL A 32 -4.94 11.51 -10.58
C VAL A 32 -5.98 10.75 -9.77
N ASP A 33 -6.26 9.50 -10.18
CA ASP A 33 -7.01 8.54 -9.38
C ASP A 33 -6.07 7.88 -8.36
N VAL A 34 -6.47 7.91 -7.08
CA VAL A 34 -5.70 7.28 -5.99
C VAL A 34 -6.15 5.86 -5.67
N ALA A 35 -7.26 5.38 -6.24
CA ALA A 35 -7.79 4.04 -5.96
C ALA A 35 -6.79 2.90 -6.24
N PRO A 36 -5.99 2.89 -7.33
CA PRO A 36 -5.01 1.83 -7.56
C PRO A 36 -3.93 1.75 -6.47
N ALA A 37 -3.50 2.90 -5.94
CA ALA A 37 -2.54 2.97 -4.84
C ALA A 37 -3.16 2.45 -3.52
N VAL A 38 -4.41 2.82 -3.21
CA VAL A 38 -5.13 2.30 -2.04
C VAL A 38 -5.37 0.80 -2.15
N HIS A 39 -5.79 0.29 -3.31
CA HIS A 39 -5.99 -1.15 -3.54
C HIS A 39 -4.69 -1.95 -3.37
N LYS A 40 -3.54 -1.39 -3.82
CA LYS A 40 -2.21 -1.97 -3.57
C LYS A 40 -1.86 -1.99 -2.08
N MET A 41 -2.14 -0.92 -1.33
CA MET A 41 -1.90 -0.87 0.12
C MET A 41 -2.82 -1.83 0.91
N LEU A 42 -4.05 -2.06 0.44
CA LEU A 42 -4.99 -3.00 1.03
C LEU A 42 -4.79 -4.46 0.56
N ALA A 43 -3.76 -4.77 -0.23
CA ALA A 43 -3.55 -6.09 -0.82
C ALA A 43 -3.29 -7.20 0.21
N GLY A 44 -2.83 -6.86 1.43
CA GLY A 44 -2.69 -7.77 2.56
C GLY A 44 -3.90 -7.82 3.51
N SER A 45 -4.95 -7.03 3.28
CA SER A 45 -6.18 -7.07 4.08
C SER A 45 -7.11 -8.20 3.63
N ASP A 46 -7.93 -8.71 4.55
CA ASP A 46 -9.03 -9.63 4.26
C ASP A 46 -9.93 -9.14 3.11
N ALA A 47 -10.49 -10.08 2.33
CA ALA A 47 -11.29 -9.78 1.14
C ALA A 47 -12.54 -8.93 1.45
N ILE A 48 -13.24 -9.20 2.55
CA ILE A 48 -14.45 -8.48 2.99
C ILE A 48 -14.07 -7.05 3.40
N ILE A 49 -13.00 -6.91 4.20
CA ILE A 49 -12.47 -5.60 4.63
C ILE A 49 -12.03 -4.78 3.40
N ARG A 50 -11.33 -5.41 2.45
CA ARG A 50 -10.84 -4.78 1.22
C ARG A 50 -12.00 -4.29 0.34
N GLN A 51 -13.01 -5.14 0.10
CA GLN A 51 -14.18 -4.79 -0.70
C GLN A 51 -14.97 -3.63 -0.07
N HIS A 52 -15.19 -3.65 1.24
CA HIS A 52 -15.88 -2.56 1.95
C HIS A 52 -15.08 -1.24 1.88
N LYS A 53 -13.77 -1.27 2.14
CA LYS A 53 -12.91 -0.07 2.06
C LYS A 53 -12.78 0.48 0.63
N ALA A 54 -12.82 -0.37 -0.39
CA ALA A 54 -12.83 0.02 -1.79
C ALA A 54 -14.18 0.63 -2.22
N ALA A 55 -15.30 -0.01 -1.87
CA ALA A 55 -16.64 0.47 -2.25
C ALA A 55 -17.01 1.82 -1.61
N CYS A 56 -16.44 2.15 -0.44
CA CYS A 56 -16.60 3.45 0.22
C CYS A 56 -15.37 4.37 0.01
N LEU A 57 -14.53 4.12 -1.01
CA LEU A 57 -13.29 4.88 -1.19
C LEU A 57 -13.57 6.30 -1.70
N ARG A 58 -13.13 7.28 -0.91
CA ARG A 58 -13.15 8.71 -1.22
C ARG A 58 -11.98 9.41 -0.55
N ILE A 59 -11.53 10.52 -1.15
CA ILE A 59 -10.61 11.45 -0.49
C ILE A 59 -11.39 12.19 0.61
N THR A 60 -10.82 12.24 1.82
CA THR A 60 -11.42 12.85 3.00
C THR A 60 -10.60 14.03 3.55
N ALA A 61 -9.30 14.08 3.26
CA ALA A 61 -8.43 15.21 3.59
C ALA A 61 -7.39 15.47 2.49
N LEU A 62 -6.98 16.74 2.32
CA LEU A 62 -5.84 17.16 1.51
C LEU A 62 -4.98 18.13 2.32
N LEU A 63 -3.67 18.07 2.16
CA LEU A 63 -2.69 19.01 2.70
C LEU A 63 -1.55 19.15 1.68
N ALA A 64 -1.01 20.35 1.48
CA ALA A 64 0.16 20.58 0.63
C ALA A 64 1.27 21.23 1.46
N CYS A 65 2.45 20.62 1.52
CA CYS A 65 3.62 21.15 2.22
C CYS A 65 4.92 20.55 1.67
N LYS A 66 6.01 21.34 1.63
CA LYS A 66 7.35 20.92 1.16
C LYS A 66 7.32 20.16 -0.17
N ASP A 67 6.66 20.75 -1.17
CA ASP A 67 6.46 20.19 -2.52
C ASP A 67 5.77 18.80 -2.56
N LEU A 68 5.10 18.38 -1.48
CA LEU A 68 4.30 17.15 -1.42
C LEU A 68 2.82 17.46 -1.14
N LEU A 69 1.95 16.82 -1.92
CA LEU A 69 0.51 16.74 -1.68
C LEU A 69 0.21 15.48 -0.89
N TRP A 70 -0.26 15.65 0.33
CA TRP A 70 -0.73 14.59 1.21
C TRP A 70 -2.23 14.39 1.04
N ILE A 71 -2.64 13.13 0.90
CA ILE A 71 -4.02 12.72 0.60
C ILE A 71 -4.48 11.75 1.67
N GLY A 72 -5.47 12.16 2.46
CA GLY A 72 -6.16 11.31 3.43
C GLY A 72 -7.37 10.65 2.78
N THR A 73 -7.54 9.34 2.99
CA THR A 73 -8.65 8.56 2.40
C THR A 73 -9.59 7.97 3.44
N SER A 74 -10.82 7.65 3.02
CA SER A 74 -11.78 6.90 3.84
C SER A 74 -11.29 5.49 4.19
N ALA A 75 -10.42 4.87 3.39
CA ALA A 75 -9.81 3.58 3.72
C ALA A 75 -8.86 3.62 4.93
N GLY A 76 -8.52 4.81 5.43
CA GLY A 76 -7.51 5.02 6.48
C GLY A 76 -6.08 5.06 5.94
N VAL A 77 -5.89 4.90 4.64
CA VAL A 77 -4.59 5.02 3.97
C VAL A 77 -4.28 6.50 3.76
N VAL A 78 -3.06 6.91 4.11
CA VAL A 78 -2.50 8.21 3.75
C VAL A 78 -1.55 8.01 2.57
N LEU A 79 -1.68 8.86 1.54
CA LEU A 79 -0.84 8.84 0.35
C LEU A 79 -0.11 10.18 0.19
N THR A 80 0.99 10.16 -0.55
CA THR A 80 1.77 11.34 -0.96
C THR A 80 1.97 11.37 -2.48
N LEU A 81 1.79 12.54 -3.08
CA LEU A 81 2.20 12.87 -4.45
C LEU A 81 3.25 13.98 -4.41
N THR A 82 4.25 13.92 -5.29
CA THR A 82 5.11 15.07 -5.57
C THR A 82 4.32 16.13 -6.34
N ILE A 83 4.36 17.37 -5.87
CA ILE A 83 3.74 18.50 -6.55
C ILE A 83 4.69 18.93 -7.67
N PRO A 84 4.26 18.93 -8.94
CA PRO A 84 5.10 19.36 -10.04
C PRO A 84 5.28 20.88 -10.01
N PRO A 85 6.46 21.42 -10.39
CA PRO A 85 6.62 22.85 -10.62
C PRO A 85 5.73 23.28 -11.80
N ILE A 86 5.06 24.41 -11.60
CA ILE A 86 4.05 24.96 -12.49
C ILE A 86 4.35 26.45 -12.70
N SER A 87 4.27 26.88 -13.94
CA SER A 87 4.66 28.21 -14.43
C SER A 87 3.51 28.81 -15.24
N SER A 88 3.57 30.11 -15.53
CA SER A 88 2.55 30.81 -16.33
C SER A 88 2.42 30.30 -17.77
N SER A 89 3.36 29.46 -18.24
CA SER A 89 3.32 28.74 -19.52
C SER A 89 2.92 27.27 -19.41
N THR A 90 2.58 26.78 -18.22
CA THR A 90 2.12 25.39 -18.01
C THR A 90 0.67 25.22 -18.44
N SER A 91 0.46 24.90 -19.71
CA SER A 91 -0.82 24.49 -20.27
C SER A 91 -1.19 23.03 -19.92
N SER A 92 -2.45 22.66 -20.14
CA SER A 92 -2.92 21.27 -20.04
C SER A 92 -2.07 20.35 -20.93
N GLY A 93 -1.67 19.18 -20.39
CA GLY A 93 -0.79 18.22 -21.07
C GLY A 93 0.70 18.59 -21.13
N SER A 94 1.12 19.78 -20.70
CA SER A 94 2.55 20.17 -20.60
C SER A 94 3.30 19.39 -19.48
N LEU A 95 2.53 18.74 -18.60
CA LEU A 95 2.99 18.12 -17.36
C LEU A 95 3.56 16.71 -17.59
N ARG A 96 4.84 16.64 -17.95
CA ARG A 96 5.54 15.39 -18.35
C ARG A 96 5.90 14.43 -17.21
N THR A 97 5.81 14.85 -15.95
CA THR A 97 6.18 14.01 -14.79
C THR A 97 5.02 13.07 -14.41
N PRO A 98 5.21 11.74 -14.39
CA PRO A 98 4.16 10.81 -13.99
C PRO A 98 3.84 10.94 -12.50
N LEU A 99 2.61 11.32 -12.18
CA LEU A 99 2.13 11.51 -10.81
C LEU A 99 1.62 10.19 -10.24
N VAL A 100 2.49 9.45 -9.53
CA VAL A 100 2.18 8.14 -8.94
C VAL A 100 1.94 8.29 -7.43
N PRO A 101 0.71 8.09 -6.90
CA PRO A 101 0.46 8.19 -5.47
C PRO A 101 1.20 7.11 -4.69
N MET A 102 2.09 7.53 -3.78
CA MET A 102 2.85 6.63 -2.91
C MET A 102 2.17 6.49 -1.55
N GLY A 103 2.01 5.27 -1.05
CA GLY A 103 1.32 5.01 0.22
C GLY A 103 2.24 4.98 1.43
N SER A 104 1.80 5.62 2.52
CA SER A 104 2.45 5.49 3.83
C SER A 104 2.09 4.14 4.46
N ALA A 105 3.09 3.46 5.03
CA ALA A 105 2.88 2.25 5.85
C ALA A 105 2.12 2.55 7.16
N HIS A 106 2.14 3.80 7.64
CA HIS A 106 1.47 4.25 8.85
C HIS A 106 -0.01 4.59 8.57
N GLY A 107 -0.79 3.56 8.26
CA GLY A 107 -2.23 3.66 8.02
C GLY A 107 -3.07 3.71 9.31
N HIS A 108 -4.27 4.27 9.21
CA HIS A 108 -5.27 4.32 10.28
C HIS A 108 -6.33 3.21 10.11
N THR A 109 -6.99 2.84 11.21
CA THR A 109 -8.05 1.83 11.20
C THR A 109 -9.36 2.34 10.59
N GLY A 110 -9.65 3.65 10.72
CA GLY A 110 -10.82 4.34 10.14
C GLY A 110 -10.47 5.50 9.21
N HIS A 111 -11.48 6.25 8.76
CA HIS A 111 -11.32 7.38 7.83
C HIS A 111 -10.32 8.44 8.34
N VAL A 112 -9.43 8.93 7.46
CA VAL A 112 -8.57 10.08 7.78
C VAL A 112 -9.42 11.35 7.94
N ARG A 113 -9.50 11.92 9.14
CA ARG A 113 -10.43 13.03 9.45
C ARG A 113 -9.93 14.41 9.04
N PHE A 114 -8.64 14.64 9.19
CA PHE A 114 -7.93 15.87 8.80
C PHE A 114 -6.45 15.55 8.61
N LEU A 115 -5.72 16.49 8.00
CA LEU A 115 -4.26 16.49 7.92
C LEU A 115 -3.78 17.90 8.31
N THR A 116 -2.64 17.98 8.98
CA THR A 116 -2.01 19.27 9.31
C THR A 116 -0.50 19.13 9.33
N SER A 117 0.21 20.19 8.97
CA SER A 117 1.67 20.29 9.03
C SER A 117 2.07 21.23 10.15
N ILE A 118 2.91 20.76 11.07
CA ILE A 118 3.61 21.63 12.02
C ILE A 118 4.99 21.97 11.48
N GLU A 119 5.38 23.24 11.63
CA GLU A 119 6.76 23.66 11.47
C GLU A 119 7.50 23.44 12.79
N LEU A 120 8.76 23.03 12.71
CA LEU A 120 9.58 22.66 13.85
C LEU A 120 10.79 23.60 13.92
N PRO A 121 11.15 24.12 15.10
CA PRO A 121 12.32 24.98 15.25
C PRO A 121 13.62 24.29 14.79
N GLU A 122 14.58 25.08 14.32
CA GLU A 122 15.93 24.59 14.01
C GLU A 122 16.54 23.95 15.27
N GLY A 123 17.02 22.71 15.13
CA GLY A 123 17.54 21.91 16.25
C GLY A 123 16.52 21.04 16.99
N PHE A 124 15.22 21.05 16.63
CA PHE A 124 14.24 20.11 17.18
C PHE A 124 14.36 18.72 16.50
N ASP A 125 15.16 17.83 17.09
CA ASP A 125 15.36 16.47 16.58
C ASP A 125 14.17 15.55 16.89
N VAL A 126 13.47 15.12 15.84
CA VAL A 126 12.31 14.23 15.95
C VAL A 126 12.77 12.79 15.85
N ASN A 127 13.17 12.21 16.98
CA ASN A 127 13.54 10.80 17.07
C ASN A 127 12.32 9.88 16.89
N PHE A 128 11.86 9.76 15.65
CA PHE A 128 10.97 8.70 15.21
C PHE A 128 11.74 7.38 15.27
N PRO A 129 11.26 6.34 15.98
CA PRO A 129 11.94 5.06 16.03
C PRO A 129 11.95 4.43 14.63
N CYS A 130 13.08 4.55 13.94
CA CYS A 130 13.27 4.02 12.61
C CYS A 130 13.08 2.51 12.65
N GLN A 131 11.98 2.01 12.06
CA GLN A 131 11.79 0.59 11.88
C GLN A 131 12.81 0.08 10.86
N GLN A 132 13.94 -0.42 11.38
CA GLN A 132 14.87 -1.21 10.60
C GLN A 132 14.12 -2.37 9.97
N SER A 133 13.89 -2.29 8.66
CA SER A 133 13.50 -3.44 7.87
C SER A 133 14.53 -4.54 8.11
N GLN A 134 14.09 -5.67 8.69
CA GLN A 134 14.98 -6.79 8.96
C GLN A 134 15.44 -7.39 7.64
N VAL A 135 16.55 -6.87 7.11
CA VAL A 135 17.35 -7.53 6.09
C VAL A 135 17.83 -8.83 6.73
N THR A 136 17.10 -9.91 6.48
CA THR A 136 17.43 -11.25 6.96
C THR A 136 18.77 -11.65 6.40
N LYS A 137 19.81 -11.47 7.22
CA LYS A 137 21.19 -11.83 6.91
C LYS A 137 21.19 -13.30 6.44
N PRO A 138 21.73 -13.62 5.25
CA PRO A 138 21.72 -15.00 4.78
C PRO A 138 22.43 -15.90 5.80
N PRO A 139 21.99 -17.15 6.03
CA PRO A 139 22.56 -18.00 7.05
C PRO A 139 24.06 -18.16 6.86
N ALA A 140 24.84 -17.81 7.89
CA ALA A 140 26.29 -17.95 7.83
C ALA A 140 26.67 -19.42 7.66
N GLU A 141 27.54 -19.68 6.69
CA GLU A 141 28.01 -21.02 6.34
C GLU A 141 28.65 -21.69 7.56
N ARG A 142 28.05 -22.80 8.02
CA ARG A 142 28.54 -23.54 9.19
C ARG A 142 29.77 -24.35 8.78
N VAL A 143 30.94 -23.73 8.88
CA VAL A 143 32.25 -24.38 8.74
C VAL A 143 32.30 -25.62 9.65
N ALA A 144 32.43 -26.80 9.04
CA ALA A 144 32.54 -28.06 9.75
C ALA A 144 34.01 -28.33 10.12
N ALA A 145 34.28 -28.53 11.42
CA ALA A 145 35.60 -28.97 11.89
C ALA A 145 35.83 -30.45 11.51
N PRO A 146 37.07 -30.85 11.16
CA PRO A 146 37.35 -32.20 10.69
C PRO A 146 37.38 -33.23 11.83
N ALA A 147 36.52 -34.25 11.76
CA ALA A 147 36.57 -35.41 12.64
C ALA A 147 37.61 -36.44 12.16
N SER A 148 38.34 -37.06 13.08
CA SER A 148 39.41 -38.03 12.76
C SER A 148 38.87 -39.43 12.43
N ARG A 149 39.68 -40.24 11.75
CA ARG A 149 39.34 -41.57 11.22
C ARG A 149 39.37 -42.66 12.31
N ARG A 150 38.55 -43.74 12.16
CA ARG A 150 38.95 -45.00 11.46
C ARG A 150 38.10 -46.24 11.81
N GLY A 151 37.52 -46.92 10.79
CA GLY A 151 37.12 -48.34 10.80
C GLY A 151 35.71 -48.70 11.33
N THR A 152 35.06 -49.82 10.98
CA THR A 152 35.28 -50.83 9.90
C THR A 152 33.95 -51.54 9.52
N LEU A 153 33.88 -52.10 8.31
CA LEU A 153 32.81 -52.85 7.57
C LEU A 153 32.32 -54.20 8.21
N PRO A 154 31.31 -54.96 7.66
CA PRO A 154 30.18 -54.66 6.72
C PRO A 154 28.80 -55.42 6.90
N ALA A 155 27.79 -55.05 6.06
CA ALA A 155 26.81 -55.90 5.30
C ALA A 155 25.45 -56.45 5.85
N ALA A 156 24.48 -56.55 4.90
CA ALA A 156 23.23 -57.37 4.82
C ALA A 156 22.00 -57.01 5.69
N VAL A 157 20.70 -57.23 5.32
CA VAL A 157 19.98 -57.55 4.05
C VAL A 157 18.44 -57.19 4.18
N PRO A 158 17.69 -56.83 3.11
CA PRO A 158 16.21 -56.58 3.07
C PRO A 158 15.37 -57.87 2.83
N PRO A 159 13.99 -57.93 2.67
CA PRO A 159 12.93 -56.91 2.40
C PRO A 159 11.73 -57.05 3.42
N PRO A 160 10.37 -57.04 3.19
CA PRO A 160 9.46 -56.87 2.02
C PRO A 160 8.36 -55.74 2.17
N SER A 161 7.04 -56.03 2.04
CA SER A 161 6.00 -55.05 1.64
C SER A 161 4.51 -55.43 1.88
N SER A 162 3.60 -54.44 1.92
CA SER A 162 2.18 -54.46 1.43
C SER A 162 1.57 -53.03 1.53
N ARG A 163 0.93 -52.45 0.49
CA ARG A 163 -0.52 -52.47 0.10
C ARG A 163 -1.49 -52.08 1.23
N SER A 164 -2.53 -51.26 1.03
CA SER A 164 -3.28 -50.91 -0.20
C SER A 164 -3.81 -49.44 -0.25
N SER A 165 -4.74 -49.13 -1.16
CA SER A 165 -5.02 -47.78 -1.70
C SER A 165 -6.38 -47.16 -1.22
N PRO A 166 -6.99 -46.10 -1.83
CA PRO A 166 -7.61 -45.01 -1.05
C PRO A 166 -9.15 -45.02 -0.98
N THR A 167 -9.74 -44.01 -0.32
CA THR A 167 -11.19 -43.75 -0.40
C THR A 167 -11.53 -42.25 -0.37
N SER A 168 -12.12 -41.79 -1.49
CA SER A 168 -13.08 -40.67 -1.66
C SER A 168 -13.10 -39.47 -0.70
N TRP A 169 -12.89 -38.27 -1.25
CA TRP A 169 -13.56 -37.07 -0.76
C TRP A 169 -15.04 -37.08 -1.18
N SER A 170 -15.92 -36.45 -0.39
CA SER A 170 -17.31 -36.17 -0.76
C SER A 170 -17.59 -34.68 -0.57
N SER A 171 -18.25 -34.06 -1.55
CA SER A 171 -18.54 -32.62 -1.56
C SER A 171 -19.99 -32.35 -1.16
N ALA A 172 -20.15 -31.24 -0.42
CA ALA A 172 -21.32 -30.37 -0.31
C ALA A 172 -22.68 -30.83 -0.86
N GLU A 173 -23.69 -30.76 0.01
CA GLU A 173 -24.99 -30.22 -0.39
C GLU A 173 -25.47 -29.21 0.66
N ALA A 174 -26.12 -28.13 0.22
CA ALA A 174 -26.55 -27.02 1.08
C ALA A 174 -27.97 -26.57 0.71
N THR A 175 -28.96 -27.01 1.48
CA THR A 175 -30.37 -26.69 1.25
C THR A 175 -30.78 -25.43 2.01
N VAL A 176 -30.96 -24.31 1.30
CA VAL A 176 -31.59 -23.10 1.84
C VAL A 176 -32.94 -22.90 1.14
N THR A 177 -34.03 -22.99 1.89
CA THR A 177 -35.39 -22.82 1.36
C THR A 177 -36.15 -21.73 2.11
N ARG A 178 -36.50 -20.68 1.36
CA ARG A 178 -37.62 -19.72 1.55
C ARG A 178 -38.01 -19.27 2.97
N THR A 179 -38.07 -17.95 3.14
CA THR A 179 -39.39 -17.32 3.28
C THR A 179 -39.41 -15.95 2.58
N PHE A 180 -40.53 -15.61 1.96
CA PHE A 180 -40.85 -14.25 1.51
C PHE A 180 -41.66 -13.54 2.61
N GLY A 181 -41.61 -12.21 2.61
CA GLY A 181 -42.50 -11.30 3.33
C GLY A 181 -42.72 -10.05 2.49
#